data_AF-A0A537QQY9-F1
#
_entry.id   AF-A0A537QQY9-F1
#
_cell.length_a   1.000
_cell.length_b   1.000
_cell.length_c   1.000
_cell.angle_alpha   90.00
_cell.angle_beta   90.00
_cell.angle_gamma   90.00
#
_symmetry.space_group_name_H-M   'P 1'
#
loop_
_entity.id
_entity.type
_entity.pdbx_description
1 polymer ?
#
loop_
_entity_poly.entity_id
_entity_poly.type
_entity_poly.pdbx_seq_one_letter_code
_entity_poly.pdbx_strand_id
1 'polypeptide(L)'
;MDRLAKQRALAAVERELAALQAQYELAMSAFKFDEANALQRKMTVLEEEHRALSVDLPARPSAPEPPIGIVPALRRPRRLRRGR
;
A
#
# COMPACT_ATOMS: atom_id res chain seq x y z
N MET A 1 2.48 -27.44 9.66
CA MET A 1 1.53 -26.31 9.71
C MET A 1 1.68 -25.51 8.43
N ASP A 2 0.67 -25.60 7.57
CA ASP A 2 0.71 -25.18 6.17
C ASP A 2 1.05 -23.70 5.97
N ARG A 3 2.17 -23.45 5.27
CA ARG A 3 2.59 -22.11 4.83
C ARG A 3 1.48 -21.37 4.07
N LEU A 4 0.65 -22.09 3.33
CA LEU A 4 -0.54 -21.58 2.63
C LEU A 4 -1.63 -21.08 3.59
N ALA A 5 -1.85 -21.75 4.72
CA ALA A 5 -2.82 -21.32 5.72
C ALA A 5 -2.36 -20.02 6.40
N LYS A 6 -1.06 -19.93 6.74
CA LYS A 6 -0.45 -18.69 7.26
C LYS A 6 -0.56 -17.53 6.26
N GLN A 7 -0.30 -17.79 4.97
CA GLN A 7 -0.45 -16.77 3.92
C GLN A 7 -1.90 -16.30 3.73
N ARG A 8 -2.89 -17.20 3.82
CA ARG A 8 -4.30 -16.83 3.75
C ARG A 8 -4.76 -16.01 4.95
N ALA A 9 -4.30 -16.36 6.15
CA ALA A 9 -4.56 -15.59 7.35
C ALA A 9 -3.97 -14.18 7.24
N LEU A 10 -2.72 -14.06 6.79
CA LEU A 10 -2.06 -12.78 6.56
C LEU A 10 -2.78 -11.94 5.50
N ALA A 11 -3.22 -12.54 4.40
CA ALA A 11 -3.99 -11.85 3.36
C ALA A 11 -5.38 -11.38 3.85
N ALA A 12 -5.99 -12.06 4.82
CA ALA A 12 -7.23 -11.62 5.43
C ALA A 12 -7.01 -10.36 6.30
N VAL A 13 -5.96 -10.37 7.12
CA VAL A 13 -5.56 -9.20 7.94
C VAL A 13 -5.20 -8.01 7.06
N GLU A 14 -4.46 -8.21 5.95
CA GLU A 14 -4.14 -7.14 5.00
C GLU A 14 -5.38 -6.51 4.37
N ARG A 15 -6.42 -7.31 4.06
CA ARG A 15 -7.69 -6.79 3.52
C ARG A 15 -8.46 -5.98 4.55
N GLU A 16 -8.47 -6.44 5.80
CA GLU A 16 -9.15 -5.75 6.89
C GLU A 16 -8.46 -4.41 7.22
N LEU A 17 -7.13 -4.37 7.23
CA LEU A 17 -6.35 -3.14 7.34
C LEU A 17 -6.67 -2.16 6.21
N ALA A 18 -6.72 -2.63 4.96
CA ALA A 18 -7.08 -1.78 3.83
C ALA A 18 -8.50 -1.20 3.93
N ALA A 19 -9.46 -1.99 4.43
CA ALA A 19 -10.83 -1.52 4.65
C ALA A 19 -10.89 -0.46 5.77
N LEU A 20 -10.18 -0.66 6.87
CA LEU A 20 -10.10 0.31 7.97
C LEU A 20 -9.38 1.60 7.55
N GLN A 21 -8.33 1.50 6.74
CA GLN A 21 -7.65 2.67 6.17
C GLN A 21 -8.60 3.52 5.32
N ALA A 22 -9.40 2.89 4.45
CA ALA A 22 -10.38 3.61 3.64
C ALA A 22 -11.45 4.31 4.50
N GLN A 23 -11.89 3.66 5.58
CA GLN A 23 -12.83 4.26 6.54
C GLN A 23 -12.20 5.41 7.32
N TYR A 24 -10.92 5.28 7.68
CA TYR A 24 -10.17 6.34 8.37
C TYR A 24 -10.04 7.58 7.49
N GLU A 25 -9.64 7.40 6.23
CA GLU A 25 -9.56 8.50 5.25
C GLU A 25 -10.93 9.16 5.02
N LEU A 26 -11.99 8.36 4.95
CA LEU A 26 -13.36 8.88 4.86
C LEU A 26 -13.75 9.66 6.11
N ALA A 27 -13.45 9.16 7.31
CA ALA A 27 -13.73 9.86 8.57
C ALA A 27 -12.92 11.17 8.68
N MET A 28 -11.65 11.15 8.28
CA MET A 28 -10.78 12.33 8.23
C MET A 28 -11.30 13.39 7.26
N SER A 29 -11.70 13.00 6.06
CA SER A 29 -12.30 13.92 5.07
C SER A 29 -13.67 14.45 5.49
N ALA A 30 -14.42 13.69 6.29
CA ALA A 30 -15.68 14.11 6.90
C ALA A 30 -15.50 14.90 8.22
N PHE A 31 -14.26 15.23 8.61
CA PHE A 31 -13.92 15.91 9.87
C PHE A 31 -14.40 15.19 11.14
N LYS A 32 -14.60 13.87 11.07
CA LYS A 32 -15.04 13.04 12.19
C LYS A 32 -13.84 12.47 12.95
N PHE A 33 -13.15 13.34 13.69
CA PHE A 33 -11.89 13.01 14.35
C PHE A 33 -12.02 11.94 15.45
N ASP A 34 -13.14 11.89 16.17
CA ASP A 34 -13.37 10.83 17.17
C ASP A 34 -13.50 9.45 16.51
N GLU A 35 -14.19 9.39 15.37
CA GLU A 35 -14.33 8.18 14.56
C GLU A 35 -12.99 7.78 13.94
N ALA A 36 -12.23 8.75 13.41
CA ALA A 36 -10.88 8.53 12.89
C ALA A 36 -9.92 8.01 13.99
N ASN A 37 -9.95 8.58 15.20
CA ASN A 37 -9.15 8.12 16.33
C ASN A 37 -9.51 6.69 16.75
N ALA A 38 -10.80 6.33 16.74
CA ALA A 38 -11.25 4.98 17.03
C ALA A 38 -10.77 3.98 15.96
N LEU A 39 -10.82 4.36 14.68
CA LEU A 39 -10.31 3.57 13.56
C LEU A 39 -8.80 3.40 13.61
N GLN A 40 -8.06 4.46 13.93
CA GLN A 40 -6.61 4.43 14.09
C GLN A 40 -6.17 3.44 15.17
N ARG A 41 -6.83 3.42 16.33
CA ARG A 41 -6.52 2.45 17.40
C ARG A 41 -6.76 1.01 16.95
N LYS A 42 -7.84 0.75 16.20
CA LYS A 42 -8.14 -0.58 15.64
C LYS A 42 -7.08 -1.01 14.62
N MET A 43 -6.64 -0.08 13.78
CA MET A 43 -5.56 -0.34 12.83
C MET A 43 -4.25 -0.69 13.54
N THR A 44 -3.87 0.04 14.60
CA THR A 44 -2.63 -0.24 15.35
C THR A 44 -2.62 -1.66 15.92
N VAL A 45 -3.75 -2.13 16.47
CA VAL A 45 -3.86 -3.52 16.98
C VAL A 45 -3.69 -4.54 15.85
N LEU A 46 -4.35 -4.33 14.70
CA LEU A 46 -4.23 -5.22 13.55
C LEU A 46 -2.85 -5.18 12.89
N GLU A 47 -2.15 -4.04 12.93
CA GLU A 47 -0.77 -3.91 12.47
C GLU A 47 0.20 -4.68 13.36
N GLU A 48 -0.02 -4.70 14.69
CA GLU A 48 0.75 -5.53 15.61
C GLU A 48 0.54 -7.03 15.33
N GLU A 49 -0.70 -7.45 15.05
CA GLU A 49 -1.01 -8.82 14.63
C GLU A 49 -0.38 -9.18 13.28
N HIS A 50 -0.44 -8.27 12.29
CA HIS A 50 0.24 -8.44 11.00
C HIS A 50 1.75 -8.54 11.18
N ARG A 51 2.34 -7.71 12.05
CA ARG A 51 3.77 -7.77 12.37
C ARG A 51 4.15 -9.09 13.03
N ALA A 52 3.36 -9.58 13.98
CA ALA A 52 3.59 -10.88 14.61
C ALA A 52 3.52 -12.04 13.60
N LEU A 53 2.55 -12.01 12.68
CA LEU A 53 2.38 -13.02 11.64
C LEU A 53 3.45 -12.92 10.52
N SER A 54 3.95 -11.71 10.25
CA SER A 54 4.96 -11.47 9.21
C SER A 54 6.38 -11.72 9.69
N VAL A 55 6.71 -11.57 10.98
CA VAL A 55 8.01 -11.99 11.56
C VAL A 55 8.27 -13.48 11.33
N ASP A 56 7.20 -14.28 11.29
CA ASP A 56 7.22 -15.73 11.04
C ASP A 56 7.37 -16.10 9.56
N LEU A 57 7.22 -15.15 8.64
CA LEU A 57 7.36 -15.33 7.19
C LEU A 57 8.60 -14.57 6.69
N PRO A 58 9.34 -15.09 5.68
CA PRO A 58 10.40 -14.31 5.06
C PRO A 58 9.81 -13.00 4.54
N ALA A 59 10.39 -11.87 4.99
CA ALA A 59 9.89 -10.53 4.73
C ALA A 59 9.53 -10.34 3.25
N ARG A 60 8.26 -10.05 2.97
CA ARG A 60 7.84 -9.60 1.65
C ARG A 60 8.49 -8.25 1.44
N PRO A 61 9.36 -8.05 0.42
CA PRO A 61 9.96 -6.75 0.17
C PRO A 61 8.82 -5.76 -0.05
N SER A 62 8.75 -4.71 0.78
CA SER A 62 7.85 -3.58 0.59
C SER A 62 7.95 -3.13 -0.87
N ALA A 63 6.80 -2.98 -1.51
CA ALA A 63 6.73 -2.54 -2.90
C ALA A 63 7.60 -1.29 -3.08
N PRO A 64 8.48 -1.23 -4.10
CA PRO A 64 9.33 -0.07 -4.31
C PRO A 64 8.46 1.17 -4.48
N GLU A 65 8.75 2.22 -3.70
CA GLU A 65 8.13 3.53 -3.87
C GLU A 65 8.21 3.92 -5.36
N PRO A 66 7.09 4.35 -5.98
CA PRO A 66 7.13 4.79 -7.36
C PRO A 66 8.09 5.99 -7.44
N PRO A 67 9.04 6.01 -8.39
CA PRO A 67 9.99 7.11 -8.50
C PRO A 67 9.21 8.41 -8.67
N ILE A 68 9.36 9.32 -7.70
CA ILE A 68 8.81 10.66 -7.71
C ILE A 68 9.51 11.41 -8.84
N GLY A 69 8.89 11.41 -10.02
CA GLY A 69 9.43 12.12 -11.18
C GLY A 69 8.94 11.55 -12.49
N ILE A 70 7.77 12.00 -12.94
CA ILE A 70 7.44 11.92 -14.37
C ILE A 70 8.37 12.93 -15.06
N VAL A 71 9.49 12.46 -15.61
CA VAL A 71 10.35 13.28 -16.48
C VAL A 71 9.77 13.17 -17.89
N PRO A 72 9.21 14.25 -18.47
CA PRO A 72 8.75 14.21 -19.85
C PRO A 72 9.97 14.12 -20.78
N ALA A 73 10.16 12.96 -21.40
CA ALA A 73 11.19 12.78 -22.41
C ALA A 73 10.80 13.55 -23.69
N LEU A 74 11.42 14.71 -23.92
CA LEU A 74 11.29 15.45 -25.16
C LEU A 74 11.94 14.67 -26.32
N ARG A 75 11.13 13.93 -27.07
CA ARG A 75 11.54 13.26 -28.31
C ARG A 75 11.95 14.31 -29.35
N ARG A 76 13.25 14.43 -29.63
CA ARG A 76 13.76 15.25 -30.75
C ARG A 76 13.33 14.65 -32.09
N PRO A 77 12.72 15.42 -33.01
CA PRO A 77 12.45 14.94 -34.36
C PRO A 77 13.78 14.83 -35.15
N ARG A 78 14.09 13.62 -35.65
CA ARG A 78 15.17 13.42 -36.63
C ARG A 78 14.77 14.10 -37.93
N ARG A 79 15.48 15.17 -38.31
CA ARG A 79 15.38 15.77 -39.65
C ARG A 79 15.81 14.73 -40.68
N LEU A 80 14.85 14.18 -41.43
CA LEU A 80 15.09 13.42 -42.65
C LEU A 80 15.59 14.38 -43.73
N ARG A 81 16.91 14.52 -43.82
CA ARG A 81 17.57 15.12 -44.98
C ARG A 81 17.75 14.02 -46.03
N ARG A 82 16.76 13.84 -46.90
CA ARG A 82 16.90 13.03 -48.12
C ARG A 82 17.37 13.96 -49.23
N GLY A 83 18.65 13.89 -49.55
CA GLY A 83 19.22 14.45 -50.78
C GLY A 83 18.74 13.64 -51.98
N ARG A 84 18.52 14.35 -53.10
CA ARG A 84 18.49 13.79 -54.45
C ARG A 84 19.89 13.42 -54.88
#